data_AF-A0A932IYK6-F1
#
_entry.id   AF-A0A932IYK6-F1
#
_cell.length_a   1.000
_cell.length_b   1.000
_cell.length_c   1.000
_cell.angle_alpha   90.00
_cell.angle_beta   90.00
_cell.angle_gamma   90.00
#
_symmetry.space_group_name_H-M   'P 1'
#
loop_
_entity.id
_entity.type
_entity.pdbx_description
1 polymer ?
#
loop_
_entity_poly.entity_id
_entity_poly.type
_entity_poly.pdbx_seq_one_letter_code
_entity_poly.pdbx_strand_id
1 'polypeptide(L)'
;MIEVVAGERCIGCDRCVEVCPTRVFDRGPDGIPVIARQANCQTCFQCEAYCPVDALFVAPLATPVEAGSQFRDIAHLEAAGLLGGYRRELGWGSGRKLGARTAVGPEYPD
;
A
#
# COMPACT_ATOMS: atom_id res chain seq x y z
N MET A 1 0.84 7.10 5.27
CA MET A 1 1.99 7.02 4.35
C MET A 1 2.38 5.56 4.15
N ILE A 2 3.29 5.23 3.22
CA ILE A 2 3.83 3.86 3.12
C ILE A 2 4.59 3.53 4.40
N GLU A 3 4.24 2.42 5.06
CA GLU A 3 4.87 2.01 6.33
C GLU A 3 5.59 0.66 6.22
N VAL A 4 5.09 -0.24 5.36
CA VAL A 4 5.55 -1.63 5.31
C VAL A 4 5.79 -2.11 3.89
N VAL A 5 6.92 -2.80 3.74
CA VAL A 5 7.21 -3.76 2.67
C VAL A 5 7.31 -5.14 3.32
N ALA A 6 6.31 -6.00 3.09
CA ALA A 6 6.31 -7.38 3.54
C ALA A 6 7.21 -8.22 2.62
N GLY A 7 8.52 -8.24 2.93
CA GLY A 7 9.55 -8.85 2.09
C GLY A 7 9.25 -10.31 1.71
N GLU A 8 8.72 -11.10 2.65
CA GLU A 8 8.39 -12.53 2.44
C GLU A 8 7.31 -12.75 1.37
N ARG A 9 6.44 -11.76 1.10
CA ARG A 9 5.43 -11.83 0.05
C ARG A 9 5.95 -11.31 -1.30
N CYS A 10 6.99 -10.50 -1.27
CA CYS A 10 7.43 -9.75 -2.44
C CYS A 10 8.13 -10.66 -3.46
N ILE A 11 7.78 -10.48 -4.73
CA ILE A 11 8.30 -11.27 -5.85
C ILE A 11 9.30 -10.50 -6.73
N GLY A 12 9.83 -9.37 -6.25
CA GLY A 12 10.86 -8.58 -6.96
C GLY A 12 10.43 -8.02 -8.32
N CYS A 13 9.13 -7.74 -8.52
CA CYS A 13 8.59 -7.32 -9.81
C CYS A 13 8.69 -5.81 -10.10
N ASP A 14 9.25 -5.01 -9.20
CA ASP A 14 9.51 -3.57 -9.33
C ASP A 14 8.33 -2.63 -9.62
N ARG A 15 7.09 -3.13 -9.76
CA ARG A 15 5.89 -2.29 -10.00
C ARG A 15 5.75 -1.13 -9.02
N CYS A 16 6.05 -1.33 -7.74
CA CYS A 16 5.97 -0.27 -6.75
C CYS A 16 6.99 0.86 -6.97
N VAL A 17 8.15 0.55 -7.53
CA VAL A 17 9.18 1.52 -7.94
C VAL A 17 8.68 2.29 -9.15
N GLU A 18 8.12 1.59 -10.14
CA GLU A 18 7.62 2.18 -11.39
C GLU A 18 6.43 3.13 -11.19
N VAL A 19 5.44 2.73 -10.38
CA VAL A 19 4.19 3.51 -10.23
C VAL A 19 4.29 4.63 -9.21
N CYS A 20 5.36 4.70 -8.41
CA CYS A 20 5.48 5.70 -7.36
C CYS A 20 5.81 7.08 -7.96
N PRO A 21 4.88 8.05 -7.94
CA PRO A 21 5.08 9.33 -8.63
C PRO A 21 6.18 10.18 -7.98
N THR A 22 6.43 9.97 -6.69
CA THR A 22 7.45 10.69 -5.92
C THR A 22 8.70 9.85 -5.63
N ARG A 23 8.83 8.70 -6.31
CA ARG A 23 10.01 7.81 -6.27
C ARG A 23 10.41 7.46 -4.84
N VAL A 24 9.48 7.02 -4.00
CA VAL A 24 9.75 6.69 -2.58
C VAL A 24 10.66 5.47 -2.42
N PHE A 25 10.59 4.53 -3.37
CA PHE A 25 11.30 3.25 -3.31
C PHE A 25 12.61 3.27 -4.09
N ASP A 26 13.62 2.59 -3.56
CA ASP A 26 14.77 2.10 -4.31
C ASP A 26 14.71 0.57 -4.38
N ARG A 27 15.33 -0.03 -5.40
CA ARG A 27 15.49 -1.49 -5.45
C ARG A 27 16.62 -1.90 -4.51
N GLY A 28 16.31 -2.75 -3.53
CA GLY A 28 17.30 -3.32 -2.62
C GLY A 28 18.23 -4.31 -3.32
N PRO A 29 19.39 -4.63 -2.70
CA PRO A 29 20.38 -5.54 -3.27
C PRO A 29 19.85 -6.99 -3.41
N ASP A 30 18.86 -7.36 -2.61
CA ASP A 30 18.14 -8.65 -2.66
C ASP A 30 16.94 -8.63 -3.64
N GLY A 31 16.72 -7.51 -4.34
CA GLY A 31 15.59 -7.30 -5.22
C GLY A 31 14.29 -6.90 -4.50
N ILE A 32 14.28 -6.84 -3.17
CA ILE A 32 13.13 -6.33 -2.40
C ILE A 32 13.21 -4.80 -2.33
N PRO A 33 12.13 -4.06 -2.60
CA PRO A 33 12.16 -2.61 -2.58
C PRO A 33 12.36 -2.10 -1.14
N VAL A 34 13.19 -1.08 -0.99
CA VAL A 34 13.39 -0.36 0.28
C VAL A 34 12.66 0.98 0.26
N ILE A 35 12.05 1.36 1.39
CA ILE A 35 11.42 2.68 1.55
C ILE A 35 12.54 3.71 1.79
N ALA A 36 13.15 4.20 0.70
CA ALA A 36 14.31 5.08 0.78
C ALA A 36 13.95 6.52 1.18
N ARG A 37 12.76 7.00 0.79
CA ARG A 37 12.34 8.39 0.94
C ARG A 37 10.90 8.49 1.45
N GLN A 38 10.64 7.91 2.63
CA GLN A 38 9.28 7.84 3.20
C GLN A 38 8.58 9.21 3.24
N ALA A 39 9.31 10.26 3.62
CA ALA A 39 8.80 11.64 3.68
C ALA A 39 8.22 12.17 2.36
N ASN A 40 8.60 11.60 1.21
CA ASN A 40 8.05 11.97 -0.09
C ASN A 40 6.71 11.28 -0.40
N CYS A 41 6.28 10.33 0.42
CA CYS A 41 5.03 9.60 0.21
C CYS A 41 3.82 10.55 0.32
N GLN A 42 3.02 10.61 -0.75
CA GLN A 42 1.80 11.41 -0.80
C GLN A 42 0.55 10.63 -0.35
N THR A 43 0.73 9.45 0.27
CA THR A 43 -0.38 8.57 0.69
C THR A 43 -1.39 8.33 -0.45
N CYS A 44 -0.89 8.15 -1.69
CA CYS A 44 -1.72 7.96 -2.88
C CYS A 44 -2.10 6.50 -3.15
N PHE A 45 -1.58 5.56 -2.35
CA PHE A 45 -1.86 4.12 -2.41
C PHE A 45 -1.53 3.40 -3.73
N GLN A 46 -0.91 4.05 -4.71
CA GLN A 46 -0.58 3.42 -6.00
C GLN A 46 0.30 2.17 -5.84
N CYS A 47 1.30 2.22 -4.97
CA CYS A 47 2.16 1.08 -4.74
C CYS A 47 1.40 -0.14 -4.18
N GLU A 48 0.45 0.06 -3.26
CA GLU A 48 -0.42 -0.99 -2.73
C GLU A 48 -1.40 -1.51 -3.79
N ALA A 49 -2.01 -0.62 -4.58
CA ALA A 49 -2.93 -1.01 -5.65
C ALA A 49 -2.25 -1.85 -6.74
N TYR A 50 -1.01 -1.53 -7.10
CA TYR A 50 -0.28 -2.21 -8.18
C TYR A 50 0.59 -3.38 -7.71
N CYS A 51 0.72 -3.62 -6.40
CA CYS A 51 1.41 -4.81 -5.91
C CYS A 51 0.56 -6.06 -6.21
N PRO A 52 1.03 -7.00 -7.04
CA PRO A 52 0.22 -8.16 -7.42
C PRO A 52 0.06 -9.18 -6.29
N VAL A 53 0.95 -9.13 -5.29
CA VAL A 53 1.11 -10.09 -4.19
C VAL A 53 0.84 -9.45 -2.82
N ASP A 54 0.23 -8.26 -2.82
CA ASP A 54 -0.26 -7.59 -1.60
C ASP A 54 0.85 -7.43 -0.52
N ALA A 55 2.07 -7.10 -0.96
CA ALA A 55 3.27 -6.99 -0.11
C ALA A 55 3.52 -5.58 0.43
N LEU A 56 2.63 -4.62 0.17
CA LEU A 56 2.80 -3.22 0.54
C LEU A 56 1.59 -2.74 1.33
N PHE A 57 1.84 -1.93 2.35
CA PHE A 57 0.80 -1.29 3.14
C PHE A 57 1.06 0.20 3.31
N VAL A 58 0.06 0.99 2.92
CA VAL A 58 0.02 2.42 3.13
C VAL A 58 -0.96 2.73 4.26
N ALA A 59 -0.47 3.26 5.39
CA ALA A 59 -1.33 3.76 6.45
C ALA A 59 -2.11 4.99 5.96
N PRO A 60 -3.39 5.18 6.37
CA PRO A 60 -4.23 6.31 5.95
C PRO A 60 -3.92 7.60 6.72
N LEU A 61 -2.63 7.90 6.95
CA LEU A 61 -2.16 9.05 7.70
C LEU A 61 -1.28 9.95 6.83
N ALA A 62 -1.29 11.25 7.13
CA ALA A 62 -0.51 12.27 6.43
C ALA A 62 0.96 12.34 6.89
N THR A 63 1.30 11.71 8.01
CA THR A 63 2.64 11.68 8.59
C THR A 63 3.06 10.23 8.88
N PRO A 64 4.37 9.95 9.01
CA PRO A 64 4.85 8.64 9.40
C PRO A 64 4.29 8.24 10.77
N VAL A 65 4.05 6.94 10.95
CA VAL A 65 3.67 6.41 12.26
C VAL A 65 4.89 6.22 13.15
N GLU A 66 4.68 6.18 14.46
CA GLU A 66 5.71 5.82 15.43
C GLU A 66 6.21 4.38 15.24
N ALA A 67 7.44 4.11 15.69
CA ALA A 67 8.08 2.80 15.50
C ALA A 67 7.30 1.63 16.13
N GLY A 68 6.59 1.86 17.23
CA GLY A 68 5.77 0.85 17.91
C GLY A 68 4.32 0.73 17.41
N SER A 69 3.96 1.46 16.34
CA SER A 69 2.59 1.42 15.81
C SER A 69 2.25 0.07 15.21
N GLN A 70 1.02 -0.39 15.43
CA GLN A 70 0.45 -1.57 14.76
C GLN A 70 0.48 -1.48 13.23
N PHE A 71 0.57 -0.26 12.67
CA PHE A 71 0.73 -0.04 11.23
C PHE A 71 2.12 -0.35 10.68
N ARG A 72 3.09 -0.71 11.54
CA ARG A 72 4.40 -1.25 11.15
C ARG A 72 4.56 -2.74 11.44
N ASP A 73 3.55 -3.36 12.06
CA ASP A 73 3.56 -4.79 12.41
C ASP A 73 2.90 -5.61 11.30
N ILE A 74 3.71 -6.34 10.54
CA ILE A 74 3.25 -7.19 9.44
C ILE A 74 2.22 -8.23 9.94
N ALA A 75 2.45 -8.87 11.09
CA ALA A 75 1.56 -9.91 11.61
C ALA A 75 0.19 -9.34 11.97
N HIS A 76 0.17 -8.14 12.57
CA HIS A 76 -1.07 -7.42 12.80
C HIS A 76 -1.79 -7.07 11.49
N LEU A 77 -1.08 -6.51 10.51
CA LEU A 77 -1.65 -6.14 9.21
C LEU A 77 -2.22 -7.36 8.47
N GLU A 78 -1.57 -8.52 8.56
CA GLU A 78 -2.07 -9.77 8.02
C GLU A 78 -3.34 -10.25 8.73
N ALA A 79 -3.31 -10.30 10.06
CA ALA A 79 -4.45 -10.72 10.86
C ALA A 79 -5.69 -9.83 10.66
N ALA A 80 -5.47 -8.52 10.49
CA ALA A 80 -6.52 -7.55 10.20
C ALA A 80 -6.93 -7.49 8.72
N GLY A 81 -6.28 -8.27 7.84
CA GLY A 81 -6.54 -8.27 6.40
C GLY A 81 -6.16 -6.96 5.70
N LEU A 82 -5.29 -6.15 6.30
CA LEU A 82 -4.90 -4.83 5.80
C LEU A 82 -3.87 -4.90 4.67
N LEU A 83 -3.02 -5.94 4.61
CA LEU A 83 -2.15 -6.15 3.45
C LEU A 83 -2.98 -6.40 2.18
N GLY A 84 -2.83 -5.53 1.18
CA GLY A 84 -3.63 -5.52 -0.04
C GLY A 84 -5.10 -5.14 0.17
N GLY A 85 -5.45 -4.65 1.36
CA GLY A 85 -6.81 -4.23 1.70
C GLY A 85 -7.33 -3.18 0.73
N TYR A 86 -6.55 -2.15 0.48
CA TYR A 86 -6.93 -1.07 -0.43
C TYR A 86 -7.21 -1.59 -1.85
N ARG A 87 -6.30 -2.43 -2.38
CA ARG A 87 -6.44 -3.04 -3.72
C ARG A 87 -7.70 -3.89 -3.83
N ARG A 88 -8.06 -4.63 -2.76
CA ARG A 88 -9.31 -5.42 -2.72
C ARG A 88 -10.54 -4.53 -2.73
N GLU A 89 -10.61 -3.53 -1.86
CA GLU A 89 -11.76 -2.63 -1.75
C GLU A 89 -12.01 -1.82 -3.03
N LEU A 90 -10.95 -1.36 -3.70
CA LEU A 90 -11.08 -0.73 -5.01
C LEU A 90 -11.63 -1.67 -6.09
N GLY A 91 -11.44 -2.98 -5.93
CA GLY A 91 -11.62 -3.95 -7.00
C GLY A 91 -10.56 -3.79 -8.10
N TRP A 92 -9.34 -3.39 -7.73
CA TRP A 92 -8.27 -3.11 -8.69
C TRP A 92 -7.56 -4.40 -9.14
N GLY A 93 -7.65 -4.70 -10.44
CA GLY A 93 -7.06 -5.88 -11.08
C GLY A 93 -8.08 -6.76 -11.80
N SER A 94 -7.59 -7.63 -12.69
CA SER A 94 -8.44 -8.48 -13.53
C SER A 94 -9.35 -9.39 -12.71
N GLY A 95 -10.61 -9.51 -13.12
CA GLY A 95 -11.61 -10.40 -12.49
C GLY A 95 -12.22 -9.89 -11.19
N ARG A 96 -11.89 -8.68 -10.71
CA ARG A 96 -12.45 -8.11 -9.49
C ARG A 96 -13.69 -7.24 -9.76
N LYS A 97 -14.63 -7.19 -8.81
CA LYS A 97 -15.78 -6.29 -8.86
C LYS A 97 -15.33 -4.90 -8.41
N LEU A 98 -15.51 -3.88 -9.24
CA LEU A 98 -15.19 -2.49 -8.92
C LEU A 98 -15.94 -2.04 -7.65
N GLY A 99 -15.20 -1.52 -6.66
CA GLY A 99 -15.78 -1.01 -5.41
C GLY A 99 -16.78 0.13 -5.64
N ALA A 100 -16.54 0.95 -6.65
CA ALA A 100 -17.44 2.03 -7.07
C ALA A 100 -18.86 1.55 -7.46
N ARG A 101 -19.05 0.27 -7.80
CA ARG A 101 -20.39 -0.28 -8.10
C ARG A 101 -21.29 -0.41 -6.87
N THR A 102 -20.72 -0.41 -5.67
CA THR A 102 -21.45 -0.60 -4.41
C THR A 102 -21.14 0.50 -3.39
N ALA A 103 -20.37 1.51 -3.77
CA ALA A 103 -20.05 2.62 -2.89
C ALA A 103 -21.31 3.46 -2.61
N VAL A 104 -21.59 3.68 -1.33
CA VAL A 104 -22.62 4.63 -0.87
C VAL A 104 -21.88 5.86 -0.37
N GLY A 105 -22.04 6.98 -1.07
CA GLY A 105 -21.45 8.25 -0.66
C GLY A 105 -22.10 8.79 0.61
N PRO A 106 -21.39 9.62 1.40
CA PRO A 106 -22.01 10.37 2.48
C PRO A 106 -23.01 11.39 1.92
N GLU A 107 -23.92 11.87 2.76
CA GLU A 107 -24.66 13.09 2.45
C GLU A 107 -23.68 14.26 2.37
N TYR A 108 -23.76 15.03 1.28
CA TYR A 108 -22.96 16.25 1.14
C TYR A 108 -23.67 17.39 1.89
N PRO A 109 -22.94 18.22 2.65
CA PRO A 109 -23.51 19.45 3.19
C PRO A 109 -23.90 20.40 2.04
N ASP A 110 -24.94 21.20 2.28
CA ASP A 110 -25.41 22.27 1.38
C ASP A 110 -24.33 23.34 1.11
#